data_AF-C4KKF2-F1
#
_entry.id   AF-C4KKF2-F1
#
_cell.length_a   1.000
_cell.length_b   1.000
_cell.length_c   1.000
_cell.angle_alpha   90.00
_cell.angle_beta   90.00
_cell.angle_gamma   90.00
#
_symmetry.space_group_name_H-M   'P 1'
#
loop_
_entity.id
_entity.type
_entity.pdbx_description
1 polymer ?
#
loop_
_entity_poly.entity_id
_entity_poly.type
_entity_poly.pdbx_seq_one_letter_code
_entity_poly.pdbx_strand_id
1 'polypeptide(L)'
;MEKKVQITVYENENFKRVAEIVKTKSIATVCEEALCPNIMECWGSGTATFMIMGSICTRGCRFCYVLKGKPSPLDDEEPKRVAEAVKEMKLDYVVITSVDRDDLPDRGAQHFVNVVKTVKELNPSVIVEVLAPDFRGDINSVKKVINAGVDVFAHNIETVRRLTPIVRDPRASYEQSLNVLKYAKNVIKKSSILLGFGETWDEIIETMRDLRSVGVNILVLSQYMRPSRKQLEVKKRYTFEEFRKLEEIAYSMGFSAVVSLPLARTSYKAKEAYFKAIENAKSNS
;
A
#
# COMPACT_ATOMS: atom_id res chain seq x y z
N MET A 1 -5.85 31.76 6.13
CA MET A 1 -4.46 31.28 6.03
C MET A 1 -4.52 29.85 5.51
N GLU A 2 -4.03 29.57 4.30
CA GLU A 2 -4.00 28.19 3.78
C GLU A 2 -3.08 27.33 4.66
N LYS A 3 -3.60 26.19 5.14
CA LYS A 3 -2.77 25.21 5.87
C LYS A 3 -1.69 24.70 4.92
N LYS A 4 -0.43 24.85 5.32
CA LYS A 4 0.71 24.27 4.59
C LYS A 4 0.82 22.78 4.92
N VAL A 5 1.26 21.99 3.95
CA VAL A 5 1.65 20.60 4.18
C VAL A 5 2.90 20.59 5.06
N GLN A 6 2.85 19.85 6.16
CA GLN A 6 3.95 19.74 7.14
C GLN A 6 4.32 18.27 7.31
N ILE A 7 5.62 18.00 7.42
CA ILE A 7 6.15 16.68 7.74
C ILE A 7 6.47 16.66 9.24
N THR A 8 6.05 15.61 9.91
CA THR A 8 6.45 15.35 11.30
C THR A 8 7.77 14.59 11.29
N VAL A 9 8.75 15.11 12.04
CA VAL A 9 10.08 14.51 12.14
C VAL A 9 10.27 13.97 13.55
N TYR A 10 10.53 12.67 13.66
CA TYR A 10 10.94 12.02 14.89
C TYR A 10 12.33 11.43 14.68
N GLU A 11 13.36 12.14 15.14
CA GLU A 11 14.73 11.61 15.22
C GLU A 11 14.97 11.12 16.66
N ASN A 12 14.33 9.99 16.98
CA ASN A 12 14.34 9.40 18.33
C ASN A 12 14.97 8.00 18.32
N GLU A 13 15.03 7.36 19.48
CA GLU A 13 15.60 6.01 19.62
C GLU A 13 14.83 4.95 18.83
N ASN A 14 13.51 5.10 18.64
CA ASN A 14 12.74 4.20 17.78
C ASN A 14 13.20 4.30 16.32
N PHE A 15 13.41 5.52 15.81
CA PHE A 15 13.90 5.71 14.44
C PHE A 15 15.23 4.99 14.23
N LYS A 16 16.21 5.22 15.11
CA LYS A 16 17.53 4.58 15.05
C LYS A 16 17.43 3.06 15.11
N ARG A 17 16.58 2.54 16.02
CA ARG A 17 16.35 1.11 16.17
C ARG A 17 15.74 0.48 14.92
N VAL A 18 14.70 1.09 14.34
CA VAL A 18 14.07 0.60 13.11
C VAL A 18 15.08 0.61 11.97
N ALA A 19 15.83 1.70 11.80
CA ALA A 19 16.88 1.82 10.79
C ALA A 19 17.93 0.71 10.92
N GLU A 20 18.40 0.44 12.14
CA GLU A 20 19.39 -0.60 12.41
C GLU A 20 18.83 -2.01 12.14
N ILE A 21 17.58 -2.30 12.53
CA ILE A 21 16.94 -3.60 12.24
C ILE A 21 16.83 -3.83 10.74
N VAL A 22 16.34 -2.83 9.99
CA VAL A 22 16.19 -2.89 8.53
C VAL A 22 17.54 -3.18 7.86
N LYS A 23 18.58 -2.45 8.28
CA LYS A 23 19.94 -2.60 7.77
C LYS A 23 20.55 -3.96 8.10
N THR A 24 20.56 -4.35 9.38
CA THR A 24 21.20 -5.59 9.87
C THR A 24 20.53 -6.83 9.31
N LYS A 25 19.20 -6.82 9.13
CA LYS A 25 18.46 -7.94 8.52
C LYS A 25 18.43 -7.90 7.00
N SER A 26 19.03 -6.89 6.37
CA SER A 26 19.07 -6.75 4.90
C SER A 26 17.69 -6.90 4.26
N ILE A 27 16.70 -6.15 4.80
CA ILE A 27 15.31 -6.15 4.32
C ILE A 27 15.06 -4.82 3.62
N ALA A 28 14.49 -4.83 2.43
CA ALA A 28 14.08 -3.59 1.77
C ALA A 28 12.80 -3.04 2.40
N THR A 29 12.67 -1.72 2.45
CA THR A 29 11.43 -1.04 2.85
C THR A 29 10.93 -0.15 1.75
N VAL A 30 9.62 -0.11 1.53
CA VAL A 30 9.04 0.87 0.59
C VAL A 30 9.21 2.30 1.12
N CYS A 31 9.46 2.45 2.42
CA CYS A 31 9.76 3.73 3.06
C CYS A 31 10.99 4.38 2.41
N GLU A 32 12.06 3.62 2.23
CA GLU A 32 13.31 4.08 1.60
C GLU A 32 13.20 4.04 0.07
N GLU A 33 12.75 2.92 -0.47
CA GLU A 33 12.79 2.65 -1.92
C GLU A 33 11.79 3.48 -2.73
N ALA A 34 10.80 4.08 -2.08
CA ALA A 34 9.87 5.02 -2.70
C ALA A 34 10.10 6.48 -2.26
N LEU A 35 11.16 6.78 -1.50
CA LEU A 35 11.47 8.10 -0.94
C LEU A 35 10.27 8.68 -0.14
N CYS A 36 9.74 7.89 0.79
CA CYS A 36 8.54 8.26 1.52
C CYS A 36 8.80 9.47 2.44
N PRO A 37 8.02 10.57 2.33
CA PRO A 37 8.19 11.73 3.20
C PRO A 37 7.84 11.45 4.66
N ASN A 38 7.10 10.37 4.95
CA ASN A 38 6.66 10.01 6.30
C ASN A 38 7.64 9.05 7.01
N ILE A 39 8.81 8.77 6.43
CA ILE A 39 9.77 7.80 7.02
C ILE A 39 10.15 8.17 8.45
N MET A 40 10.42 9.46 8.71
CA MET A 40 10.78 9.95 10.05
C MET A 40 9.63 9.74 11.04
N GLU A 41 8.39 10.05 10.66
CA GLU A 41 7.21 9.86 11.50
C GLU A 41 6.96 8.38 11.78
N CYS A 42 6.93 7.55 10.74
CA CYS A 42 6.59 6.13 10.85
C CYS A 42 7.66 5.37 11.65
N TRP A 43 8.94 5.52 11.29
CA TRP A 43 10.04 4.84 11.99
C TRP A 43 10.21 5.36 13.41
N GLY A 44 10.00 6.66 13.65
CA GLY A 44 10.01 7.21 15.00
C GLY A 44 8.85 6.76 15.88
N SER A 45 7.73 6.33 15.28
CA SER A 45 6.65 5.62 15.96
C SER A 45 6.90 4.11 16.11
N GLY A 46 8.02 3.61 15.60
CA GLY A 46 8.43 2.20 15.70
C GLY A 46 7.84 1.28 14.63
N THR A 47 7.25 1.81 13.55
CA THR A 47 6.67 1.00 12.46
C THR A 47 7.41 1.15 11.13
N ALA A 48 7.30 0.15 10.27
CA ALA A 48 7.82 0.15 8.91
C ALA A 48 6.92 -0.69 7.99
N THR A 49 7.03 -0.46 6.68
CA THR A 49 6.41 -1.29 5.66
C THR A 49 7.50 -2.04 4.92
N PHE A 50 7.51 -3.37 5.06
CA PHE A 50 8.49 -4.22 4.43
C PHE A 50 8.17 -4.40 2.95
N MET A 51 9.19 -4.26 2.10
CA MET A 51 9.09 -4.54 0.67
C MET A 51 9.89 -5.79 0.36
N ILE A 52 9.19 -6.89 0.13
CA ILE A 52 9.77 -8.20 -0.13
C ILE A 52 10.15 -8.35 -1.61
N MET A 53 10.97 -9.36 -1.90
CA MET A 53 11.50 -9.67 -3.25
C MET A 53 12.46 -8.62 -3.80
N GLY A 54 13.12 -7.86 -2.91
CA GLY A 54 14.12 -6.85 -3.24
C GLY A 54 13.56 -5.49 -3.68
N SER A 55 14.43 -4.66 -4.24
CA SER A 55 14.15 -3.24 -4.58
C SER A 55 14.09 -2.93 -6.08
N ILE A 56 14.23 -3.95 -6.94
CA ILE A 56 14.18 -3.80 -8.40
C ILE A 56 12.87 -4.37 -8.92
N CYS A 57 12.07 -3.54 -9.58
CA CYS A 57 10.77 -3.88 -10.10
C CYS A 57 10.82 -4.16 -11.61
N THR A 58 10.09 -5.18 -12.05
CA THR A 58 9.94 -5.54 -13.47
C THR A 58 8.99 -4.61 -14.24
N ARG A 59 8.33 -3.66 -13.56
CA ARG A 59 7.31 -2.74 -14.11
C ARG A 59 7.64 -1.26 -13.95
N GLY A 60 7.33 -0.49 -14.98
CA GLY A 60 7.71 0.92 -15.14
C GLY A 60 6.61 1.93 -14.86
N CYS A 61 5.86 1.82 -13.76
CA CYS A 61 4.86 2.83 -13.38
C CYS A 61 5.50 4.23 -13.31
N ARG A 62 4.93 5.21 -14.02
CA ARG A 62 5.54 6.52 -14.28
C ARG A 62 5.46 7.51 -13.11
N PHE A 63 4.78 7.13 -12.03
CA PHE A 63 4.75 7.85 -10.75
C PHE A 63 5.75 7.30 -9.72
N CYS A 64 6.21 6.06 -9.89
CA CYS A 64 6.93 5.30 -8.88
C CYS A 64 8.44 5.55 -8.97
N TYR A 65 9.10 5.67 -7.81
CA TYR A 65 10.56 5.86 -7.73
C TYR A 65 11.35 4.54 -7.74
N VAL A 66 10.79 3.47 -7.18
CA VAL A 66 11.44 2.14 -7.06
C VAL A 66 12.16 1.77 -8.35
N LEU A 67 13.40 1.29 -8.23
CA LEU A 67 14.28 1.00 -9.36
C LEU A 67 13.65 -0.01 -10.32
N LYS A 68 13.95 0.14 -11.61
CA LYS A 68 13.39 -0.68 -12.70
C LYS A 68 14.48 -1.51 -13.33
N GLY A 69 14.23 -2.79 -13.57
CA GLY A 69 15.23 -3.68 -14.17
C GLY A 69 14.96 -5.15 -13.96
N LYS A 70 16.02 -5.96 -14.11
CA LYS A 70 15.99 -7.40 -13.82
C LYS A 70 16.25 -7.62 -12.31
N PRO A 71 15.30 -8.21 -11.56
CA PRO A 71 15.51 -8.50 -10.15
C PRO A 71 16.51 -9.65 -9.94
N SER A 72 17.06 -9.73 -8.73
CA SER A 72 17.80 -10.91 -8.25
C SER A 72 16.86 -12.12 -8.06
N PRO A 73 17.40 -13.34 -8.00
CA PRO A 73 16.64 -14.51 -7.54
C PRO A 73 15.96 -14.24 -6.18
N LEU A 74 14.86 -14.95 -5.92
CA LEU A 74 14.24 -14.90 -4.59
C LEU A 74 15.23 -15.39 -3.53
N ASP A 75 15.15 -14.78 -2.36
CA ASP A 75 15.92 -15.17 -1.19
C ASP A 75 15.00 -15.98 -0.26
N ASP A 76 15.31 -17.26 -0.11
CA ASP A 76 14.51 -18.21 0.68
C ASP A 76 14.53 -17.89 2.20
N GLU A 77 15.50 -17.11 2.68
CA GLU A 77 15.59 -16.68 4.08
C GLU A 77 14.84 -15.35 4.33
N GLU A 78 14.40 -14.63 3.28
CA GLU A 78 13.65 -13.37 3.43
C GLU A 78 12.40 -13.51 4.32
N PRO A 79 11.55 -14.55 4.20
CA PRO A 79 10.42 -14.77 5.10
C PRO A 79 10.79 -14.78 6.59
N LYS A 80 11.87 -15.47 6.94
CA LYS A 80 12.35 -15.58 8.31
C LYS A 80 12.86 -14.24 8.82
N ARG A 81 13.67 -13.53 8.02
CA ARG A 81 14.20 -12.21 8.40
C ARG A 81 13.08 -11.20 8.61
N VAL A 82 12.06 -11.18 7.75
CA VAL A 82 10.88 -10.32 7.93
C VAL A 82 10.14 -10.67 9.22
N ALA A 83 9.88 -11.94 9.49
CA ALA A 83 9.20 -12.37 10.71
C ALA A 83 9.98 -12.00 11.99
N GLU A 84 11.31 -12.15 11.98
CA GLU A 84 12.16 -11.73 13.08
C GLU A 84 12.18 -10.21 13.24
N ALA A 85 12.20 -9.45 12.14
CA ALA A 85 12.11 -7.99 12.19
C ALA A 85 10.81 -7.53 12.83
N VAL A 86 9.68 -8.14 12.45
CA VAL A 86 8.36 -7.89 13.08
C VAL A 86 8.41 -8.13 14.59
N LYS A 87 9.00 -9.26 15.00
CA LYS A 87 9.15 -9.61 16.42
C LYS A 87 10.04 -8.63 17.17
N GLU A 88 11.19 -8.32 16.60
CA GLU A 88 12.19 -7.44 17.20
C GLU A 88 11.68 -6.01 17.30
N MET A 89 10.92 -5.53 16.31
CA MET A 89 10.23 -4.23 16.35
C MET A 89 9.02 -4.22 17.29
N LYS A 90 8.54 -5.39 17.74
CA LYS A 90 7.34 -5.57 18.58
C LYS A 90 6.07 -5.01 17.92
N LEU A 91 5.92 -5.25 16.62
CA LEU A 91 4.75 -4.79 15.88
C LEU A 91 3.52 -5.64 16.22
N ASP A 92 2.39 -4.98 16.41
CA ASP A 92 1.07 -5.60 16.48
C ASP A 92 0.27 -5.45 15.15
N TYR A 93 0.78 -4.63 14.24
CA TYR A 93 0.29 -4.48 12.87
C TYR A 93 1.48 -4.33 11.92
N VAL A 94 1.52 -5.12 10.84
CA VAL A 94 2.58 -5.04 9.82
C VAL A 94 1.97 -4.92 8.42
N VAL A 95 2.55 -4.04 7.61
CA VAL A 95 2.26 -3.97 6.17
C VAL A 95 3.40 -4.61 5.39
N ILE A 96 3.07 -5.53 4.51
CA ILE A 96 3.99 -6.24 3.62
C ILE A 96 3.59 -5.94 2.17
N THR A 97 4.50 -5.38 1.40
CA THR A 97 4.33 -5.11 -0.04
C THR A 97 5.46 -5.77 -0.81
N SER A 98 5.40 -5.78 -2.14
CA SER A 98 6.52 -6.21 -2.98
C SER A 98 6.70 -5.27 -4.17
N VAL A 99 7.83 -5.46 -4.86
CA VAL A 99 7.95 -5.10 -6.27
C VAL A 99 7.15 -6.07 -7.16
N ASP A 100 6.88 -5.68 -8.42
CA ASP A 100 6.34 -6.63 -9.41
C ASP A 100 7.44 -7.59 -9.88
N ARG A 101 7.14 -8.90 -9.87
CA ARG A 101 8.02 -9.99 -10.28
C ARG A 101 7.48 -10.74 -11.51
N ASP A 102 7.30 -10.03 -12.62
CA ASP A 102 6.88 -10.63 -13.90
C ASP A 102 7.93 -11.61 -14.50
N ASP A 103 9.08 -11.78 -13.86
CA ASP A 103 10.07 -12.81 -14.16
C ASP A 103 9.73 -14.18 -13.54
N LEU A 104 8.90 -14.22 -12.49
CA LEU A 104 8.50 -15.46 -11.81
C LEU A 104 7.22 -16.06 -12.40
N PRO A 105 7.05 -17.40 -12.41
CA PRO A 105 5.85 -18.05 -12.94
C PRO A 105 4.55 -17.63 -12.27
N ASP A 106 4.54 -17.51 -10.93
CA ASP A 106 3.39 -17.10 -10.12
C ASP A 106 3.46 -15.63 -9.68
N ARG A 107 4.35 -14.86 -10.31
CA ARG A 107 4.54 -13.43 -10.05
C ARG A 107 4.87 -13.10 -8.58
N GLY A 108 5.41 -14.07 -7.83
CA GLY A 108 5.79 -13.93 -6.42
C GLY A 108 4.69 -14.28 -5.42
N ALA A 109 3.52 -14.77 -5.86
CA ALA A 109 2.41 -15.07 -4.96
C ALA A 109 2.78 -16.09 -3.85
N GLN A 110 3.53 -17.15 -4.17
CA GLN A 110 4.00 -18.12 -3.18
C GLN A 110 4.93 -17.47 -2.15
N HIS A 111 5.75 -16.51 -2.56
CA HIS A 111 6.67 -15.86 -1.64
C HIS A 111 5.92 -15.00 -0.62
N PHE A 112 4.89 -14.24 -1.05
CA PHE A 112 3.96 -13.58 -0.12
C PHE A 112 3.37 -14.58 0.90
N VAL A 113 2.92 -15.76 0.44
CA VAL A 113 2.38 -16.80 1.33
C VAL A 113 3.40 -17.24 2.36
N ASN A 114 4.65 -17.48 1.93
CA ASN A 114 5.73 -17.89 2.82
C ASN A 114 5.99 -16.82 3.87
N VAL A 115 6.13 -15.55 3.48
CA VAL A 115 6.35 -14.44 4.41
C VAL A 115 5.18 -14.32 5.40
N VAL A 116 3.94 -14.29 4.94
CA VAL A 116 2.76 -14.14 5.81
C VAL A 116 2.68 -15.28 6.82
N LYS A 117 2.86 -16.52 6.40
CA LYS A 117 2.83 -17.69 7.29
C LYS A 117 3.94 -17.63 8.33
N THR A 118 5.19 -17.39 7.92
CA THR A 118 6.33 -17.30 8.85
C THR A 118 6.16 -16.14 9.84
N VAL A 119 5.62 -14.99 9.39
CA VAL A 119 5.29 -13.86 10.27
C VAL A 119 4.26 -14.27 11.33
N LYS A 120 3.17 -14.94 10.94
CA LYS A 120 2.12 -15.38 11.87
C LYS A 120 2.56 -16.52 12.78
N GLU A 121 3.41 -17.43 12.31
CA GLU A 121 3.99 -18.49 13.13
C GLU A 121 4.86 -17.92 14.25
N LEU A 122 5.72 -16.94 13.93
CA LEU A 122 6.62 -16.33 14.91
C LEU A 122 5.96 -15.24 15.76
N ASN A 123 4.87 -14.63 15.25
CA ASN A 123 4.14 -13.52 15.88
C ASN A 123 2.61 -13.75 15.80
N PRO A 124 2.04 -14.71 16.56
CA PRO A 124 0.65 -15.15 16.36
C PRO A 124 -0.45 -14.10 16.52
N SER A 125 -0.18 -13.02 17.26
CA SER A 125 -1.15 -11.93 17.50
C SER A 125 -1.03 -10.77 16.51
N VAL A 126 -0.06 -10.78 15.60
CA VAL A 126 0.15 -9.65 14.66
C VAL A 126 -0.93 -9.65 13.59
N ILE A 127 -1.46 -8.46 13.31
CA ILE A 127 -2.34 -8.22 12.17
C ILE A 127 -1.47 -7.96 10.93
N VAL A 128 -1.72 -8.69 9.86
CA VAL A 128 -0.94 -8.63 8.61
C VAL A 128 -1.78 -8.03 7.49
N GLU A 129 -1.34 -6.85 7.02
CA GLU A 129 -1.81 -6.24 5.79
C GLU A 129 -0.86 -6.58 4.64
N VAL A 130 -1.40 -7.14 3.56
CA VAL A 130 -0.65 -7.33 2.32
C VAL A 130 -1.08 -6.29 1.30
N LEU A 131 -0.14 -5.46 0.85
CA LEU A 131 -0.27 -4.62 -0.34
C LEU A 131 0.27 -5.37 -1.55
N ALA A 132 -0.63 -6.01 -2.28
CA ALA A 132 -0.28 -6.91 -3.36
C ALA A 132 -0.13 -6.20 -4.71
N PRO A 133 0.77 -6.68 -5.60
CA PRO A 133 0.68 -6.40 -7.02
C PRO A 133 -0.60 -7.03 -7.62
N ASP A 134 -0.84 -6.81 -8.91
CA ASP A 134 -2.01 -7.37 -9.58
C ASP A 134 -1.82 -8.83 -10.05
N PHE A 135 -0.61 -9.38 -9.94
CA PHE A 135 -0.22 -10.71 -10.45
C PHE A 135 -0.59 -10.93 -11.93
N ARG A 136 -0.65 -9.87 -12.75
CA ARG A 136 -1.18 -9.86 -14.12
C ARG A 136 -2.61 -10.39 -14.23
N GLY A 137 -3.42 -10.16 -13.20
CA GLY A 137 -4.81 -10.60 -13.13
C GLY A 137 -4.98 -12.08 -12.82
N ASP A 138 -3.92 -12.79 -12.40
CA ASP A 138 -4.03 -14.19 -11.97
C ASP A 138 -4.81 -14.30 -10.64
N ILE A 139 -6.08 -14.69 -10.76
CA ILE A 139 -6.98 -14.86 -9.62
C ILE A 139 -6.52 -15.98 -8.69
N ASN A 140 -5.82 -17.00 -9.19
CA ASN A 140 -5.32 -18.07 -8.33
C ASN A 140 -4.22 -17.54 -7.41
N SER A 141 -3.31 -16.72 -7.94
CA SER A 141 -2.31 -15.99 -7.15
C SER A 141 -2.96 -15.12 -6.07
N VAL A 142 -4.00 -14.35 -6.40
CA VAL A 142 -4.75 -13.54 -5.42
C VAL A 142 -5.33 -14.39 -4.31
N LYS A 143 -6.07 -15.46 -4.65
CA LYS A 143 -6.67 -16.38 -3.67
C LYS A 143 -5.62 -17.04 -2.78
N LYS A 144 -4.48 -17.42 -3.35
CA LYS A 144 -3.38 -18.08 -2.65
C LYS A 144 -2.83 -17.19 -1.54
N VAL A 145 -2.60 -15.90 -1.83
CA VAL A 145 -2.11 -14.92 -0.86
C VAL A 145 -3.14 -14.69 0.25
N ILE A 146 -4.42 -14.55 -0.08
CA ILE A 146 -5.48 -14.35 0.93
C ILE A 146 -5.58 -15.54 1.88
N ASN A 147 -5.53 -16.76 1.34
CA ASN A 147 -5.59 -18.00 2.11
C ASN A 147 -4.35 -18.24 2.98
N ALA A 148 -3.32 -17.38 2.91
CA ALA A 148 -2.18 -17.43 3.82
C ALA A 148 -2.51 -16.91 5.24
N GLY A 149 -3.73 -16.41 5.46
CA GLY A 149 -4.17 -15.86 6.73
C GLY A 149 -4.00 -14.34 6.83
N VAL A 150 -4.05 -13.63 5.69
CA VAL A 150 -3.98 -12.17 5.61
C VAL A 150 -5.22 -11.54 6.26
N ASP A 151 -5.04 -10.50 7.07
CA ASP A 151 -6.14 -9.79 7.74
C ASP A 151 -6.70 -8.64 6.88
N VAL A 152 -5.81 -7.98 6.13
CA VAL A 152 -6.16 -6.92 5.17
C VAL A 152 -5.48 -7.17 3.84
N PHE A 153 -6.27 -7.26 2.76
CA PHE A 153 -5.76 -7.35 1.40
C PHE A 153 -5.92 -5.99 0.72
N ALA A 154 -4.79 -5.34 0.48
CA ALA A 154 -4.71 -4.08 -0.22
C ALA A 154 -4.23 -4.27 -1.66
N HIS A 155 -4.87 -3.58 -2.60
CA HIS A 155 -4.37 -3.41 -3.96
C HIS A 155 -4.77 -2.03 -4.46
N ASN A 156 -3.79 -1.20 -4.81
CA ASN A 156 -4.05 0.18 -5.19
C ASN A 156 -4.52 0.27 -6.66
N ILE A 157 -5.61 0.99 -6.87
CA ILE A 157 -6.02 1.38 -8.24
C ILE A 157 -5.18 2.54 -8.77
N GLU A 158 -4.58 3.31 -7.85
CA GLU A 158 -3.64 4.43 -8.03
C GLU A 158 -4.23 5.67 -8.68
N THR A 159 -5.00 5.54 -9.77
CA THR A 159 -5.56 6.69 -10.46
C THR A 159 -6.86 6.31 -11.17
N VAL A 160 -7.48 7.29 -11.82
CA VAL A 160 -8.73 7.13 -12.55
C VAL A 160 -8.53 6.35 -13.84
N ARG A 161 -9.62 5.77 -14.36
CA ARG A 161 -9.66 4.92 -15.55
C ARG A 161 -8.90 5.50 -16.74
N ARG A 162 -9.18 6.76 -17.12
CA ARG A 162 -8.55 7.46 -18.25
C ARG A 162 -7.03 7.61 -18.09
N LEU A 163 -6.56 7.84 -16.87
CA LEU A 163 -5.14 8.12 -16.60
C LEU A 163 -4.33 6.86 -16.32
N THR A 164 -4.96 5.72 -16.04
CA THR A 164 -4.29 4.45 -15.81
C THR A 164 -3.23 4.10 -16.87
N PRO A 165 -3.50 4.11 -18.19
CA PRO A 165 -2.48 3.80 -19.21
C PRO A 165 -1.35 4.84 -19.29
N ILE A 166 -1.53 6.03 -18.73
CA ILE A 166 -0.53 7.11 -18.71
C ILE A 166 0.34 7.02 -17.45
N VAL A 167 -0.26 6.64 -16.32
CA VAL A 167 0.35 6.68 -14.98
C VAL A 167 1.01 5.35 -14.62
N ARG A 168 0.35 4.23 -14.94
CA ARG A 168 0.76 2.89 -14.55
C ARG A 168 1.46 2.18 -15.70
N ASP A 169 2.17 1.12 -15.38
CA ASP A 169 2.75 0.24 -16.40
C ASP A 169 1.64 -0.31 -17.32
N PRO A 170 1.85 -0.44 -18.64
CA PRO A 170 0.84 -0.95 -19.57
C PRO A 170 0.24 -2.32 -19.21
N ARG A 171 0.96 -3.13 -18.41
CA ARG A 171 0.48 -4.43 -17.92
C ARG A 171 -0.51 -4.32 -16.75
N ALA A 172 -0.68 -3.13 -16.17
CA ALA A 172 -1.55 -2.87 -15.03
C ALA A 172 -2.78 -2.04 -15.46
N SER A 173 -3.86 -2.73 -15.85
CA SER A 173 -5.10 -2.07 -16.26
C SER A 173 -6.04 -1.79 -15.08
N TYR A 174 -6.92 -0.80 -15.26
CA TYR A 174 -7.90 -0.41 -14.25
C TYR A 174 -8.85 -1.57 -13.91
N GLU A 175 -9.37 -2.26 -14.92
CA GLU A 175 -10.24 -3.43 -14.77
C GLU A 175 -9.54 -4.61 -14.12
N GLN A 176 -8.26 -4.83 -14.41
CA GLN A 176 -7.48 -5.87 -13.75
C GLN A 176 -7.37 -5.59 -12.25
N SER A 177 -7.07 -4.34 -11.87
CA SER A 177 -7.02 -3.94 -10.46
C SER A 177 -8.36 -4.10 -9.74
N LEU A 178 -9.47 -3.71 -10.38
CA LEU A 178 -10.81 -3.94 -9.81
C LEU A 178 -11.10 -5.42 -9.66
N ASN A 179 -10.73 -6.25 -10.63
CA ASN A 179 -10.92 -7.70 -10.55
C ASN A 179 -10.11 -8.33 -9.42
N VAL A 180 -8.85 -7.93 -9.23
CA VAL A 180 -8.01 -8.38 -8.09
C VAL A 180 -8.73 -8.12 -6.76
N LEU A 181 -9.26 -6.91 -6.57
CA LEU A 181 -10.03 -6.55 -5.37
C LEU A 181 -11.36 -7.31 -5.28
N LYS A 182 -12.07 -7.49 -6.39
CA LYS A 182 -13.34 -8.23 -6.45
C LYS A 182 -13.18 -9.67 -5.97
N TYR A 183 -12.13 -10.35 -6.42
CA TYR A 183 -11.86 -11.74 -6.06
C TYR A 183 -11.22 -11.92 -4.68
N ALA A 184 -10.85 -10.84 -4.00
CA ALA A 184 -10.33 -10.89 -2.65
C ALA A 184 -11.42 -11.13 -1.58
N LYS A 185 -12.00 -12.32 -1.54
CA LYS A 185 -13.13 -12.64 -0.65
C LYS A 185 -12.70 -12.89 0.80
N ASN A 186 -13.62 -12.67 1.74
CA ASN A 186 -13.47 -12.98 3.18
C ASN A 186 -12.27 -12.29 3.87
N VAL A 187 -11.88 -11.10 3.40
CA VAL A 187 -10.80 -10.29 3.95
C VAL A 187 -11.19 -8.81 3.85
N ILE A 188 -10.68 -7.97 4.75
CA ILE A 188 -10.84 -6.51 4.61
C ILE A 188 -10.08 -6.06 3.36
N LYS A 189 -10.77 -5.36 2.48
CA LYS A 189 -10.20 -4.84 1.23
C LYS A 189 -9.80 -3.39 1.41
N LYS A 190 -8.63 -3.04 0.88
CA LYS A 190 -8.11 -1.67 0.91
C LYS A 190 -7.58 -1.24 -0.46
N SER A 191 -7.76 0.03 -0.79
CA SER A 191 -7.20 0.59 -2.01
C SER A 191 -6.87 2.08 -1.81
N SER A 192 -6.22 2.67 -2.81
CA SER A 192 -5.84 4.07 -2.78
C SER A 192 -6.03 4.75 -4.14
N ILE A 193 -6.19 6.07 -4.08
CA ILE A 193 -6.13 6.98 -5.22
C ILE A 193 -5.09 8.06 -4.93
N LEU A 194 -4.12 8.19 -5.83
CA LEU A 194 -3.16 9.28 -5.89
C LEU A 194 -3.75 10.41 -6.76
N LEU A 195 -3.94 11.56 -6.15
CA LEU A 195 -4.51 12.76 -6.76
C LEU A 195 -3.42 13.69 -7.28
N GLY A 196 -3.67 14.35 -8.40
CA GLY A 196 -2.76 15.35 -8.99
C GLY A 196 -2.13 14.94 -10.32
N PHE A 197 -2.63 13.89 -10.97
CA PHE A 197 -2.21 13.50 -12.33
C PHE A 197 -2.99 14.21 -13.43
N GLY A 198 -4.06 14.93 -13.08
CA GLY A 198 -4.94 15.62 -14.04
C GLY A 198 -6.32 14.97 -14.15
N GLU A 199 -6.70 14.18 -13.14
CA GLU A 199 -8.04 13.68 -12.95
C GLU A 199 -9.01 14.80 -12.57
N THR A 200 -10.25 14.66 -12.99
CA THR A 200 -11.36 15.54 -12.61
C THR A 200 -12.08 15.01 -11.37
N TRP A 201 -12.88 15.86 -10.72
CA TRP A 201 -13.69 15.47 -9.57
C TRP A 201 -14.64 14.31 -9.89
N ASP A 202 -15.31 14.35 -11.04
CA ASP A 202 -16.24 13.30 -11.45
C ASP A 202 -15.53 11.95 -11.63
N GLU A 203 -14.33 11.95 -12.21
CA GLU A 203 -13.54 10.73 -12.38
C GLU A 203 -13.05 10.15 -11.04
N ILE A 204 -12.73 11.01 -10.05
CA ILE A 204 -12.38 10.55 -8.70
C ILE A 204 -13.62 9.91 -8.06
N ILE A 205 -14.78 10.55 -8.15
CA ILE A 205 -16.05 10.07 -7.59
C ILE A 205 -16.47 8.75 -8.27
N GLU A 206 -16.36 8.64 -9.59
CA GLU A 206 -16.57 7.39 -10.33
C GLU A 206 -15.64 6.30 -9.81
N THR A 207 -14.34 6.60 -9.65
CA THR A 207 -13.37 5.62 -9.13
C THR A 207 -13.70 5.17 -7.71
N MET A 208 -14.17 6.07 -6.85
CA MET A 208 -14.64 5.72 -5.51
C MET A 208 -15.85 4.77 -5.57
N ARG A 209 -16.81 5.02 -6.46
CA ARG A 209 -17.96 4.12 -6.69
C ARG A 209 -17.51 2.75 -7.20
N ASP A 210 -16.59 2.72 -8.16
CA ASP A 210 -16.05 1.48 -8.72
C ASP A 210 -15.36 0.65 -7.64
N LEU A 211 -14.53 1.26 -6.80
CA LEU A 211 -13.90 0.60 -5.66
C LEU A 211 -14.92 0.06 -4.64
N ARG A 212 -15.97 0.85 -4.34
CA ARG A 212 -17.07 0.37 -3.48
C ARG A 212 -17.82 -0.81 -4.09
N SER A 213 -18.06 -0.80 -5.40
CA SER A 213 -18.79 -1.86 -6.10
C SER A 213 -18.10 -3.22 -6.01
N VAL A 214 -16.77 -3.24 -5.86
CA VAL A 214 -15.97 -4.46 -5.64
C VAL A 214 -15.66 -4.73 -4.17
N GLY A 215 -16.28 -3.97 -3.26
CA GLY A 215 -16.30 -4.20 -1.81
C GLY A 215 -15.12 -3.61 -1.03
N VAL A 216 -14.38 -2.62 -1.57
CA VAL A 216 -13.25 -2.00 -0.85
C VAL A 216 -13.70 -1.30 0.43
N ASN A 217 -13.27 -1.78 1.59
CA ASN A 217 -13.66 -1.25 2.90
C ASN A 217 -12.91 0.03 3.26
N ILE A 218 -11.60 0.05 3.01
CA ILE A 218 -10.70 1.14 3.41
C ILE A 218 -10.19 1.88 2.17
N LEU A 219 -10.40 3.19 2.13
CA LEU A 219 -9.92 4.05 1.06
C LEU A 219 -8.80 4.98 1.56
N VAL A 220 -7.72 5.09 0.80
CA VAL A 220 -6.68 6.09 1.03
C VAL A 220 -6.69 7.09 -0.13
N LEU A 221 -6.88 8.38 0.19
CA LEU A 221 -6.77 9.49 -0.75
C LEU A 221 -5.51 10.28 -0.39
N SER A 222 -4.62 10.45 -1.36
CA SER A 222 -3.35 11.13 -1.13
C SER A 222 -2.91 11.96 -2.31
N GLN A 223 -2.06 12.96 -2.07
CA GLN A 223 -1.50 13.79 -3.13
C GLN A 223 -0.31 13.05 -3.75
N TYR A 224 -0.31 12.95 -5.08
CA TYR A 224 0.87 12.56 -5.84
C TYR A 224 1.99 13.57 -5.60
N MET A 225 3.08 13.08 -5.02
CA MET A 225 4.32 13.82 -4.83
C MET A 225 5.34 13.28 -5.81
N ARG A 226 5.74 14.11 -6.77
CA ARG A 226 6.73 13.75 -7.79
C ARG A 226 8.08 13.42 -7.11
N PRO A 227 8.57 12.17 -7.17
CA PRO A 227 9.80 11.79 -6.46
C PRO A 227 11.05 12.43 -7.08
N SER A 228 11.10 12.53 -8.41
CA SER A 228 12.19 13.17 -9.14
C SER A 228 11.71 13.72 -10.48
N ARG A 229 12.60 14.43 -11.21
CA ARG A 229 12.31 14.93 -12.56
C ARG A 229 12.04 13.83 -13.60
N LYS A 230 12.35 12.56 -13.30
CA LYS A 230 12.10 11.43 -14.22
C LYS A 230 10.64 10.97 -14.23
N GLN A 231 9.90 11.20 -13.13
CA GLN A 231 8.49 10.81 -13.01
C GLN A 231 7.55 11.90 -13.56
N LEU A 232 6.27 11.55 -13.69
CA LEU A 232 5.22 12.46 -14.15
C LEU A 232 5.19 13.77 -13.36
N GLU A 233 4.78 14.84 -14.02
CA GLU A 233 4.57 16.14 -13.39
C GLU A 233 3.28 16.16 -12.58
N VAL A 234 3.31 16.89 -11.47
CA VAL A 234 2.10 17.19 -10.70
C VAL A 234 1.28 18.20 -11.50
N LYS A 235 0.07 17.80 -11.92
CA LYS A 235 -0.87 18.65 -12.66
C LYS A 235 -1.74 19.50 -11.73
N LYS A 236 -2.06 19.00 -10.54
CA LYS A 236 -2.83 19.71 -9.52
C LYS A 236 -2.32 19.38 -8.13
N ARG A 237 -2.28 20.40 -7.27
CA ARG A 237 -2.11 20.26 -5.82
C ARG A 237 -3.48 20.47 -5.17
N TYR A 238 -4.00 19.43 -4.54
CA TYR A 238 -5.30 19.51 -3.87
C TYR A 238 -5.17 20.18 -2.49
N THR A 239 -6.16 20.98 -2.13
CA THR A 239 -6.22 21.63 -0.82
C THR A 239 -6.74 20.69 0.26
N PHE A 240 -6.48 21.01 1.54
CA PHE A 240 -7.04 20.26 2.66
C PHE A 240 -8.58 20.25 2.67
N GLU A 241 -9.22 21.31 2.17
CA GLU A 241 -10.68 21.37 2.06
C GLU A 241 -11.19 20.38 1.00
N GLU A 242 -10.49 20.27 -0.14
CA GLU A 242 -10.83 19.29 -1.17
C GLU A 242 -10.67 17.85 -0.65
N PHE A 243 -9.58 17.55 0.07
CA PHE A 243 -9.41 16.25 0.72
C PHE A 243 -10.53 15.93 1.72
N ARG A 244 -10.97 16.92 2.53
CA ARG A 244 -12.10 16.76 3.45
C ARG A 244 -13.41 16.48 2.72
N LYS A 245 -13.72 17.23 1.66
CA LYS A 245 -14.93 17.01 0.85
C LYS A 245 -14.93 15.61 0.22
N LEU A 246 -13.80 15.16 -0.33
CA LEU A 246 -13.66 13.81 -0.87
C LEU A 246 -13.83 12.74 0.22
N GLU A 247 -13.33 12.99 1.43
CA GLU A 247 -13.50 12.11 2.58
C GLU A 247 -14.97 11.97 2.99
N GLU A 248 -15.71 13.08 3.10
CA GLU A 248 -17.14 13.09 3.39
C GLU A 248 -17.94 12.31 2.33
N ILE A 249 -17.63 12.55 1.04
CA ILE A 249 -18.23 11.81 -0.07
C ILE A 249 -17.92 10.31 0.05
N ALA A 250 -16.67 9.92 0.31
CA ALA A 250 -16.30 8.53 0.48
C ALA A 250 -17.08 7.86 1.63
N TYR A 251 -17.17 8.49 2.81
CA TYR A 251 -18.00 7.94 3.90
C TYR A 251 -19.47 7.81 3.50
N SER A 252 -20.04 8.78 2.75
CA SER A 252 -21.42 8.69 2.25
C SER A 252 -21.65 7.52 1.27
N MET A 253 -20.59 7.03 0.61
CA MET A 253 -20.62 5.84 -0.25
C MET A 253 -20.42 4.53 0.53
N GLY A 254 -20.27 4.59 1.86
CA GLY A 254 -20.17 3.43 2.74
C GLY A 254 -18.77 2.82 2.82
N PHE A 255 -17.69 3.58 2.59
CA PHE A 255 -16.36 3.15 3.02
C PHE A 255 -16.32 3.09 4.55
N SER A 256 -15.80 1.99 5.12
CA SER A 256 -15.73 1.77 6.57
C SER A 256 -14.64 2.63 7.22
N ALA A 257 -13.57 2.94 6.50
CA ALA A 257 -12.55 3.89 6.93
C ALA A 257 -11.97 4.63 5.71
N VAL A 258 -11.66 5.90 5.89
CA VAL A 258 -11.02 6.74 4.87
C VAL A 258 -9.83 7.46 5.51
N VAL A 259 -8.68 7.42 4.83
CA VAL A 259 -7.49 8.21 5.17
C VAL A 259 -7.28 9.21 4.04
N SER A 260 -7.68 10.47 4.25
CA SER A 260 -7.69 11.51 3.21
C SER A 260 -6.80 12.69 3.60
N LEU A 261 -5.52 12.64 3.22
CA LEU A 261 -4.54 13.68 3.56
C LEU A 261 -3.49 13.81 2.45
N PRO A 262 -2.93 15.01 2.20
CA PRO A 262 -1.89 15.19 1.17
C PRO A 262 -0.69 14.23 1.32
N LEU A 263 -0.21 14.03 2.54
CA LEU A 263 0.93 13.14 2.81
C LEU A 263 0.53 11.69 3.09
N ALA A 264 -0.75 11.32 3.03
CA ALA A 264 -1.13 9.93 3.24
C ALA A 264 -0.42 9.01 2.22
N ARG A 265 -0.23 7.77 2.63
CA ARG A 265 0.26 6.65 1.80
C ARG A 265 -0.59 5.45 2.15
N THR A 266 -0.65 4.44 1.29
CA THR A 266 -1.46 3.25 1.58
C THR A 266 -1.13 2.66 2.95
N SER A 267 0.14 2.63 3.36
CA SER A 267 0.54 2.14 4.68
C SER A 267 0.53 3.18 5.82
N TYR A 268 0.29 4.46 5.53
CA TYR A 268 0.25 5.50 6.55
C TYR A 268 -1.03 5.36 7.40
N LYS A 269 -0.86 5.27 8.72
CA LYS A 269 -1.94 5.04 9.69
C LYS A 269 -2.81 3.81 9.36
N ALA A 270 -2.18 2.78 8.80
CA ALA A 270 -2.87 1.56 8.36
C ALA A 270 -3.55 0.83 9.52
N LYS A 271 -2.88 0.77 10.68
CA LYS A 271 -3.40 0.17 11.91
C LYS A 271 -4.67 0.88 12.39
N GLU A 272 -4.64 2.20 12.46
CA GLU A 272 -5.77 3.03 12.88
C GLU A 272 -6.94 2.89 11.91
N ALA A 273 -6.66 2.88 10.60
CA ALA A 273 -7.67 2.67 9.58
C ALA A 273 -8.33 1.28 9.68
N TYR A 274 -7.54 0.23 9.99
CA TYR A 274 -8.06 -1.12 10.23
C TYR A 274 -9.02 -1.16 11.42
N PHE A 275 -8.61 -0.64 12.59
CA PHE A 275 -9.46 -0.66 13.77
C PHE A 275 -10.74 0.17 13.58
N LYS A 276 -10.64 1.34 12.93
CA LYS A 276 -11.80 2.15 12.56
C LYS A 276 -12.76 1.41 11.63
N ALA A 277 -12.23 0.67 10.66
CA ALA A 277 -13.06 -0.12 9.75
C ALA A 277 -13.80 -1.26 10.48
N ILE A 278 -13.14 -1.94 11.40
CA ILE A 278 -13.75 -2.99 12.24
C ILE A 278 -14.83 -2.41 13.15
N GLU A 279 -14.58 -1.27 13.79
CA GLU A 279 -15.55 -0.59 14.65
C GLU A 279 -16.80 -0.19 13.86
N ASN A 280 -16.64 0.47 12.71
CA ASN A 280 -17.76 0.88 11.88
C ASN A 280 -18.52 -0.30 11.25
N ALA A 281 -17.86 -1.44 11.01
CA ALA A 281 -18.54 -2.63 10.55
C ALA A 281 -19.51 -3.20 11.61
N LYS A 282 -19.12 -3.15 12.90
CA LYS A 282 -19.96 -3.61 14.02
C LYS A 282 -21.13 -2.68 14.32
N SER A 283 -20.97 -1.37 14.11
CA SER A 283 -22.05 -0.40 14.34
C SER A 283 -23.15 -0.43 13.27
N ASN A 284 -22.87 -1.04 12.11
CA ASN A 284 -23.81 -1.15 10.98
C ASN A 284 -24.43 -2.56 10.84
N SER A 285 -24.10 -3.49 11.75
CA SER A 285 -24.63 -4.86 11.82
C SER A 285 -25.58 -5.02 12.99
#